data_AF-A0AAD3XTY1-F1
#
_entry.id   AF-A0AAD3XTY1-F1
#
_cell.length_a   1.000
_cell.length_b   1.000
_cell.length_c   1.000
_cell.angle_alpha   90.00
_cell.angle_beta   90.00
_cell.angle_gamma   90.00
#
_symmetry.space_group_name_H-M   'P 1'
#
loop_
_entity.id
_entity.type
_entity.pdbx_description
1 polymer ?
#
loop_
_entity_poly.entity_id
_entity_poly.type
_entity_poly.pdbx_seq_one_letter_code
_entity_poly.pdbx_strand_id
1 'polypeptide(L)'
;MCYVNMALHQIGVPVKHIKRMGQDDNFWISGVTGSCGPCSEIYYDFHPLRGYSDDLGDDSRFIEFYNLVFMQYNKKEDGSLEPLKQRNIDTGLGLERMARILQKVPNNYETDLIYPIIKRPSVLANVSYALGDDSTKLKFKIHESVVMDLCRVLDQELDALEIETVQKETIHPRKSYKMISSCADVLLFSAHRWLMPKFSLVAETKDVFNQKASNKYWIDVSPRWEDYDSHDSER
;
A
#
# COMPACT_ATOMS: atom_id res chain seq x y z
N MET A 1 1.89 22.56 0.56
CA MET A 1 3.25 22.93 1.04
C MET A 1 4.03 21.64 1.20
N CYS A 2 5.28 21.54 0.74
CA CYS A 2 6.01 20.28 0.74
C CYS A 2 6.93 20.15 1.97
N TYR A 3 6.82 19.04 2.71
CA TYR A 3 7.75 18.67 3.79
C TYR A 3 8.77 17.67 3.27
N VAL A 4 10.05 17.81 3.64
CA VAL A 4 11.14 16.97 3.11
C VAL A 4 12.09 16.59 4.23
N ASN A 5 12.53 15.33 4.32
CA ASN A 5 13.31 14.84 5.46
C ASN A 5 14.85 15.02 5.29
N MET A 6 15.34 15.27 4.08
CA MET A 6 16.77 15.54 3.83
C MET A 6 17.09 17.05 3.81
N ALA A 7 18.35 17.37 4.11
CA ALA A 7 18.93 18.72 4.10
C ALA A 7 18.93 19.36 2.70
N LEU A 8 17.75 19.71 2.18
CA LEU A 8 17.55 20.46 0.94
C LEU A 8 17.78 21.96 1.13
N HIS A 9 18.72 22.35 2.00
CA HIS A 9 19.11 23.75 2.17
C HIS A 9 19.55 24.36 0.83
N GLN A 10 20.17 23.57 -0.04
CA GLN A 10 20.58 23.97 -1.38
C GLN A 10 19.40 24.20 -2.35
N ILE A 11 18.24 23.59 -2.11
CA ILE A 11 17.04 23.71 -2.97
C ILE A 11 16.07 24.77 -2.42
N GLY A 12 16.38 25.39 -1.27
CA GLY A 12 15.59 26.49 -0.70
C GLY A 12 14.35 26.06 0.08
N VAL A 13 14.27 24.80 0.52
CA VAL A 13 13.19 24.35 1.41
C VAL A 13 13.40 24.98 2.80
N PRO A 14 12.40 25.71 3.35
CA PRO A 14 12.51 26.27 4.70
C PRO A 14 12.74 25.18 5.75
N VAL A 15 13.64 25.42 6.70
CA VAL A 15 13.99 24.46 7.76
C VAL A 15 12.77 23.96 8.54
N LYS A 16 11.76 24.82 8.73
CA LYS A 16 10.48 24.48 9.37
C LYS A 16 9.62 23.47 8.59
N HIS A 17 9.94 23.15 7.34
CA HIS A 17 9.31 22.04 6.60
C HIS A 17 10.22 20.82 6.49
N ILE A 18 11.38 20.86 7.14
CA ILE A 18 12.29 19.72 7.22
C ILE A 18 12.11 19.05 8.56
N LYS A 19 11.50 17.87 8.55
CA LYS A 19 11.35 17.03 9.72
C LYS A 19 12.36 15.89 9.62
N ARG A 20 13.18 15.70 10.65
CA ARG A 20 14.05 14.52 10.78
C ARG A 20 13.30 13.44 11.56
N MET A 21 13.31 12.20 11.08
CA MET A 21 12.76 11.08 11.83
C MET A 21 13.79 9.96 12.03
N GLY A 22 13.38 8.95 12.79
CA GLY A 22 14.19 7.81 13.15
C GLY A 22 14.34 6.79 12.02
N GLN A 23 15.03 5.70 12.35
CA GLN A 23 15.27 4.61 11.42
C GLN A 23 13.98 3.89 11.01
N ASP A 24 12.99 3.80 11.92
CA ASP A 24 11.72 3.11 11.66
C ASP A 24 10.90 3.79 10.56
N ASP A 25 11.06 5.10 10.38
CA ASP A 25 10.35 5.89 9.37
C ASP A 25 11.22 6.17 8.13
N ASN A 26 12.54 6.40 8.30
CA ASN A 26 13.41 6.89 7.21
C ASN A 26 14.58 5.98 6.84
N PHE A 27 14.43 4.68 7.05
CA PHE A 27 15.37 3.68 6.57
C PHE A 27 14.64 2.59 5.80
N TRP A 28 14.71 2.68 4.47
CA TRP A 28 14.05 1.73 3.60
C TRP A 28 14.88 0.45 3.43
N ILE A 29 14.20 -0.69 3.47
CA ILE A 29 14.81 -2.01 3.30
C ILE A 29 13.92 -2.81 2.35
N SER A 30 14.50 -3.44 1.32
CA SER A 30 13.71 -4.20 0.35
C SER A 30 13.08 -5.48 0.90
N GLY A 31 13.43 -5.89 2.13
CA GLY A 31 12.99 -7.13 2.74
C GLY A 31 13.79 -7.50 4.00
N VAL A 32 13.82 -8.79 4.35
CA VAL A 32 14.63 -9.28 5.49
C VAL A 32 16.13 -9.08 5.24
N THR A 33 16.54 -9.23 3.98
CA THR A 33 17.88 -9.02 3.46
C THR A 33 17.83 -8.26 2.15
N GLY A 34 18.94 -7.65 1.75
CA GLY A 34 19.06 -7.00 0.45
C GLY A 34 19.45 -5.54 0.56
N SER A 35 19.41 -4.85 -0.57
CA SER A 35 19.82 -3.46 -0.64
C SER A 35 18.90 -2.61 0.23
N CYS A 36 19.47 -1.66 0.96
CA CYS A 36 18.77 -0.74 1.85
C CYS A 36 19.50 0.61 1.98
N GLY A 37 18.84 1.57 2.62
CA GLY A 37 19.46 2.85 2.90
C GLY A 37 18.51 3.87 3.49
N PRO A 38 19.05 5.04 3.88
CA PRO A 38 18.22 6.16 4.29
C PRO A 38 17.30 6.61 3.15
N CYS A 39 16.12 7.10 3.48
CA CYS A 39 15.18 7.66 2.50
C CYS A 39 14.74 9.08 2.88
N SER A 40 14.18 9.79 1.90
CA SER A 40 13.57 11.10 2.08
C SER A 40 12.21 11.11 1.41
N GLU A 41 11.18 11.33 2.22
CA GLU A 41 9.79 11.40 1.75
C GLU A 41 9.36 12.85 1.58
N ILE A 42 8.44 13.05 0.64
CA ILE A 42 7.84 14.34 0.34
C ILE A 42 6.34 14.28 0.62
N TYR A 43 5.89 15.15 1.51
CA TYR A 43 4.48 15.24 1.92
C TYR A 43 3.82 16.49 1.35
N TYR A 44 2.56 16.39 0.94
CA TYR A 44 1.73 17.52 0.56
C TYR A 44 0.74 17.89 1.66
N ASP A 45 0.76 19.15 2.08
CA ASP A 45 -0.22 19.73 3.03
C ASP A 45 -1.47 20.26 2.30
N PHE A 46 -2.61 19.60 2.50
CA PHE A 46 -3.93 20.03 2.02
C PHE A 46 -4.51 21.20 2.81
N HIS A 47 -4.04 21.43 4.03
CA HIS A 47 -4.58 22.44 4.94
C HIS A 47 -3.48 23.36 5.51
N PRO A 48 -2.70 24.05 4.66
CA PRO A 48 -1.59 24.91 5.11
C PRO A 48 -2.05 26.07 6.00
N LEU A 49 -3.33 26.46 5.90
CA LEU A 49 -3.95 27.48 6.73
C LEU A 49 -4.03 27.08 8.22
N ARG A 50 -3.91 25.79 8.55
CA ARG A 50 -3.88 25.29 9.94
C ARG A 50 -2.54 25.57 10.66
N GLY A 51 -1.60 26.26 10.01
CA GLY A 51 -0.30 26.61 10.60
C GLY A 51 0.68 25.44 10.59
N TYR A 52 1.77 25.49 11.36
CA TYR A 52 2.71 24.37 11.45
C TYR A 52 2.07 23.17 12.18
N SER A 53 2.33 21.96 11.71
CA SER A 53 2.04 20.73 12.46
C SER A 53 3.22 19.78 12.32
N ASP A 54 3.53 19.10 13.42
CA ASP A 54 4.53 18.04 13.45
C ASP A 54 3.90 16.66 13.22
N ASP A 55 2.57 16.56 13.23
CA ASP A 55 1.88 15.30 13.03
C ASP A 55 1.70 14.98 11.54
N LEU A 56 2.71 14.35 10.95
CA LEU A 56 2.64 13.81 9.59
C LEU A 56 1.80 12.52 9.50
N GLY A 57 1.28 12.01 10.63
CA GLY A 57 0.32 10.92 10.67
C GLY A 57 -1.14 11.37 10.47
N ASP A 58 -1.41 12.68 10.45
CA ASP A 58 -2.71 13.24 10.10
C ASP A 58 -2.97 13.10 8.59
N ASP A 59 -3.43 11.93 8.17
CA ASP A 59 -3.78 11.61 6.78
C ASP A 59 -4.93 12.49 6.22
N SER A 60 -5.66 13.20 7.08
CA SER A 60 -6.66 14.20 6.65
C SER A 60 -6.00 15.46 6.11
N ARG A 61 -4.74 15.72 6.49
CA ARG A 61 -4.02 16.94 6.19
C ARG A 61 -2.79 16.70 5.32
N PHE A 62 -1.97 15.71 5.65
CA PHE A 62 -0.74 15.42 4.95
C PHE A 62 -0.88 14.14 4.14
N ILE A 63 -0.28 14.13 2.95
CA ILE A 63 -0.14 12.91 2.16
C ILE A 63 1.29 12.79 1.67
N GLU A 64 1.95 11.67 1.99
CA GLU A 64 3.19 11.27 1.36
C GLU A 64 2.90 10.91 -0.09
N PHE A 65 3.57 11.53 -1.05
CA PHE A 65 3.32 11.25 -2.47
C PHE A 65 4.59 10.89 -3.24
N TYR A 66 5.77 11.05 -2.65
CA TYR A 66 7.03 10.73 -3.29
C TYR A 66 8.07 10.33 -2.24
N ASN A 67 8.65 9.13 -2.40
CA ASN A 67 9.76 8.65 -1.60
C ASN A 67 11.04 8.55 -2.43
N LEU A 68 12.15 9.07 -1.90
CA LEU A 68 13.49 9.02 -2.50
C LEU A 68 14.38 8.17 -1.60
N VAL A 69 14.74 6.97 -2.04
CA VAL A 69 15.59 6.03 -1.31
C VAL A 69 17.03 6.11 -1.81
N PHE A 70 17.97 6.30 -0.88
CA PHE A 70 19.39 6.43 -1.17
C PHE A 70 20.08 5.12 -0.80
N MET A 71 20.14 4.20 -1.76
CA MET A 71 20.70 2.87 -1.57
C MET A 71 22.19 2.95 -1.25
N GLN A 72 22.55 2.57 -0.02
CA GLN A 72 23.91 2.71 0.50
C GLN A 72 24.45 1.42 1.12
N TYR A 73 23.58 0.51 1.56
CA TYR A 73 23.94 -0.71 2.27
C TYR A 73 23.27 -1.95 1.69
N ASN A 74 23.83 -3.12 1.98
CA ASN A 74 23.21 -4.42 1.80
C ASN A 74 23.03 -5.05 3.19
N LYS A 75 21.78 -5.30 3.58
CA LYS A 75 21.43 -5.94 4.84
C LYS A 75 21.59 -7.45 4.72
N LYS A 76 22.41 -8.02 5.58
CA LYS A 76 22.69 -9.46 5.64
C LYS A 76 21.70 -10.17 6.58
N GLU A 77 21.68 -11.50 6.54
CA GLU A 77 20.77 -12.31 7.37
C GLU A 77 21.00 -12.14 8.88
N ASP A 78 22.24 -11.86 9.28
CA ASP A 78 22.61 -11.56 10.67
C ASP A 78 22.24 -10.13 11.10
N GLY A 79 21.62 -9.35 10.21
CA GLY A 79 21.23 -7.96 10.43
C GLY A 79 22.34 -6.94 10.20
N SER A 80 23.57 -7.36 9.88
CA SER A 80 24.66 -6.44 9.58
C SER A 80 24.45 -5.68 8.27
N LEU A 81 25.00 -4.46 8.20
CA LEU A 81 24.91 -3.57 7.05
C LEU A 81 26.26 -3.46 6.36
N GLU A 82 26.39 -4.03 5.17
CA GLU A 82 27.59 -3.91 4.35
C GLU A 82 27.46 -2.76 3.35
N PRO A 83 28.43 -1.85 3.23
CA PRO A 83 28.39 -0.80 2.22
C PRO A 83 28.32 -1.36 0.80
N LEU A 84 27.44 -0.79 -0.03
CA LEU A 84 27.36 -1.14 -1.45
C LEU A 84 28.57 -0.61 -2.22
N LYS A 85 29.09 -1.41 -3.15
CA LYS A 85 30.15 -1.00 -4.08
C LYS A 85 29.71 0.16 -4.99
N GLN A 86 28.44 0.18 -5.36
CA GLN A 86 27.81 1.24 -6.15
C GLN A 86 26.54 1.70 -5.44
N ARG A 87 26.41 3.01 -5.25
CA ARG A 87 25.24 3.64 -4.64
C ARG A 87 24.23 3.96 -5.73
N ASN A 88 22.97 3.62 -5.49
CA ASN A 88 21.87 3.84 -6.41
C ASN A 88 20.81 4.72 -5.76
N ILE A 89 19.95 5.30 -6.60
CA ILE A 89 18.75 6.01 -6.15
C ILE A 89 17.57 5.19 -6.63
N ASP A 90 16.66 4.89 -5.71
CA ASP A 90 15.36 4.30 -5.99
C ASP A 90 14.29 5.31 -5.60
N THR A 91 13.24 5.49 -6.40
CA THR A 91 12.21 6.48 -6.10
C THR A 91 10.83 5.95 -6.45
N GLY A 92 9.88 6.10 -5.53
CA GLY A 92 8.48 5.71 -5.73
C GLY A 92 7.57 6.93 -5.58
N LEU A 93 6.81 7.26 -6.63
CA LEU A 93 5.84 8.35 -6.64
C LEU A 93 4.44 7.78 -6.85
N GLY A 94 3.54 7.98 -5.89
CA GLY A 94 2.17 7.49 -5.99
C GLY A 94 1.38 8.30 -7.03
N LEU A 95 1.09 7.69 -8.19
CA LEU A 95 0.41 8.37 -9.32
C LEU A 95 -0.97 8.89 -8.93
N GLU A 96 -1.76 8.09 -8.21
CA GLU A 96 -3.11 8.42 -7.76
C GLU A 96 -3.08 9.54 -6.72
N ARG A 97 -2.05 9.53 -5.85
CA ARG A 97 -1.84 10.58 -4.84
C ARG A 97 -1.45 11.89 -5.50
N MET A 98 -0.57 11.85 -6.50
CA MET A 98 -0.22 13.02 -7.30
C MET A 98 -1.44 13.55 -8.08
N ALA A 99 -2.23 12.66 -8.69
CA ALA A 99 -3.46 13.01 -9.39
C ALA A 99 -4.45 13.71 -8.44
N ARG A 100 -4.63 13.18 -7.22
CA ARG A 100 -5.45 13.81 -6.16
C ARG A 100 -4.99 15.24 -5.88
N ILE A 101 -3.68 15.45 -5.69
CA ILE A 101 -3.09 16.76 -5.40
C ILE A 101 -3.36 17.74 -6.54
N LEU A 102 -3.09 17.34 -7.79
CA LEU A 102 -3.21 18.21 -8.96
C LEU A 102 -4.67 18.53 -9.31
N GLN A 103 -5.56 17.54 -9.20
CA GLN A 103 -6.99 17.68 -9.51
C GLN A 103 -7.79 18.30 -8.36
N LYS A 104 -7.21 18.38 -7.15
CA LYS A 104 -7.84 18.95 -5.94
C LYS A 104 -9.12 18.23 -5.55
N VAL A 105 -9.13 16.91 -5.72
CA VAL A 105 -10.24 16.03 -5.34
C VAL A 105 -10.05 15.53 -3.91
N PRO A 106 -11.13 15.19 -3.18
CA PRO A 106 -11.05 14.92 -1.74
C PRO A 106 -10.28 13.63 -1.42
N ASN A 107 -10.23 12.66 -2.33
CA ASN A 107 -9.55 11.37 -2.14
C ASN A 107 -9.07 10.78 -3.47
N ASN A 108 -8.26 9.71 -3.43
CA ASN A 108 -7.68 9.08 -4.61
C ASN A 108 -8.74 8.47 -5.55
N TYR A 109 -9.88 8.02 -5.00
CA TYR A 109 -10.96 7.39 -5.78
C TYR A 109 -11.76 8.38 -6.63
N GLU A 110 -11.72 9.66 -6.30
CA GLU A 110 -12.40 10.72 -7.03
C GLU A 110 -11.53 11.37 -8.11
N THR A 111 -10.33 10.81 -8.34
CA THR A 111 -9.50 11.18 -9.49
C THR A 111 -10.13 10.70 -10.79
N ASP A 112 -9.79 11.34 -11.91
CA ASP A 112 -10.19 10.91 -13.25
C ASP A 112 -9.78 9.45 -13.59
N LEU A 113 -8.72 8.93 -12.96
CA LEU A 113 -8.27 7.55 -13.11
C LEU A 113 -9.29 6.53 -12.58
N ILE A 114 -9.91 6.81 -11.43
CA ILE A 114 -10.72 5.82 -10.68
C ILE A 114 -12.22 6.17 -10.71
N TYR A 115 -12.57 7.45 -10.70
CA TYR A 115 -13.95 7.89 -10.60
C TYR A 115 -14.89 7.33 -11.68
N PRO A 116 -14.48 7.13 -12.96
CA PRO A 116 -15.34 6.50 -13.96
C PRO A 116 -15.81 5.09 -13.57
N ILE A 117 -14.95 4.34 -12.87
CA ILE A 117 -15.23 2.97 -12.41
C ILE A 117 -16.25 3.01 -11.26
N ILE A 118 -16.26 4.04 -10.42
CA ILE A 118 -17.23 4.26 -9.34
C ILE A 118 -18.56 4.78 -9.88
N LYS A 119 -18.49 5.71 -10.84
CA LYS A 119 -19.67 6.35 -11.44
C LYS A 119 -20.55 5.36 -12.17
N ARG A 120 -19.96 4.37 -12.86
CA ARG A 120 -20.72 3.42 -13.68
C ARG A 120 -21.68 2.55 -12.84
N PRO A 121 -21.25 1.85 -11.77
CA PRO A 121 -22.15 1.14 -10.88
C PRO A 121 -23.15 2.06 -10.19
N SER A 122 -22.78 3.29 -9.81
CA SER A 122 -23.71 4.26 -9.21
C SER A 122 -24.91 4.55 -10.12
N VAL A 123 -24.66 4.72 -11.42
CA VAL A 123 -25.72 4.87 -12.43
C VAL A 123 -26.55 3.58 -12.58
N LEU A 124 -25.92 2.41 -12.61
CA LEU A 124 -26.60 1.12 -12.78
C LEU A 124 -27.48 0.76 -11.58
N ALA A 125 -27.01 1.06 -10.36
CA ALA A 125 -27.72 0.81 -9.12
C ALA A 125 -28.82 1.85 -8.84
N ASN A 126 -28.88 2.94 -9.63
CA ASN A 126 -29.72 4.10 -9.37
C ASN A 126 -29.54 4.67 -7.94
N VAL A 127 -28.31 4.63 -7.43
CA VAL A 127 -27.93 5.17 -6.12
C VAL A 127 -26.80 6.16 -6.32
N SER A 128 -26.99 7.40 -5.88
CA SER A 128 -26.01 8.48 -6.07
C SER A 128 -24.80 8.31 -5.16
N TYR A 129 -23.61 8.13 -5.75
CA TYR A 129 -22.35 8.16 -5.01
C TYR A 129 -22.10 9.50 -4.32
N ALA A 130 -22.37 10.61 -5.02
CA ALA A 130 -22.08 11.95 -4.52
C ALA A 130 -22.96 12.34 -3.30
N LEU A 131 -24.19 11.83 -3.26
CA LEU A 131 -25.15 12.09 -2.18
C LEU A 131 -25.18 10.99 -1.11
N GLY A 132 -24.46 9.89 -1.33
CA GLY A 132 -24.41 8.78 -0.38
C GLY A 132 -23.65 9.15 0.88
N ASP A 133 -24.03 8.51 1.98
CA ASP A 133 -23.23 8.46 3.20
C ASP A 133 -21.94 7.64 3.00
N ASP A 134 -21.07 7.62 4.01
CA ASP A 134 -19.79 6.91 3.91
C ASP A 134 -19.96 5.40 3.64
N SER A 135 -21.01 4.79 4.19
CA SER A 135 -21.36 3.38 3.94
C SER A 135 -21.73 3.15 2.48
N THR A 136 -22.51 4.05 1.89
CA THR A 136 -22.91 3.98 0.48
C THR A 136 -21.72 4.20 -0.44
N LYS A 137 -20.87 5.20 -0.15
CA LYS A 137 -19.65 5.47 -0.93
C LYS A 137 -18.68 4.29 -0.88
N LEU A 138 -18.57 3.62 0.27
CA LEU A 138 -17.73 2.43 0.43
C LEU A 138 -18.14 1.30 -0.53
N LYS A 139 -19.45 1.06 -0.70
CA LYS A 139 -19.97 0.00 -1.60
C LYS A 139 -19.60 0.22 -3.07
N PHE A 140 -19.35 1.47 -3.48
CA PHE A 140 -18.97 1.79 -4.85
C PHE A 140 -17.46 1.73 -5.10
N LYS A 141 -16.64 1.61 -4.05
CA LYS A 141 -15.23 1.28 -4.20
C LYS A 141 -15.14 -0.21 -4.56
N ILE A 142 -15.21 -0.52 -5.86
CA ILE A 142 -15.40 -1.89 -6.37
C ILE A 142 -14.41 -2.88 -5.77
N HIS A 143 -13.14 -2.51 -5.63
CA HIS A 143 -12.12 -3.37 -5.02
C HIS A 143 -12.46 -3.77 -3.58
N GLU A 144 -12.87 -2.80 -2.76
CA GLU A 144 -13.31 -3.04 -1.38
C GLU A 144 -14.57 -3.90 -1.34
N SER A 145 -15.52 -3.68 -2.24
CA SER A 145 -16.71 -4.54 -2.35
C SER A 145 -16.33 -5.98 -2.71
N VAL A 146 -15.40 -6.17 -3.66
CA VAL A 146 -14.91 -7.50 -4.06
C VAL A 146 -14.21 -8.18 -2.90
N VAL A 147 -13.37 -7.48 -2.14
CA VAL A 147 -12.72 -8.02 -0.94
C VAL A 147 -13.74 -8.42 0.12
N MET A 148 -14.75 -7.59 0.37
CA MET A 148 -15.82 -7.93 1.32
C MET A 148 -16.64 -9.14 0.86
N ASP A 149 -16.92 -9.25 -0.44
CA ASP A 149 -17.66 -10.39 -0.99
C ASP A 149 -16.81 -11.67 -0.96
N LEU A 150 -15.51 -11.58 -1.25
CA LEU A 150 -14.57 -12.70 -1.05
C LEU A 150 -14.54 -13.15 0.40
N CYS A 151 -14.42 -12.22 1.36
CA CYS A 151 -14.46 -12.57 2.78
C CYS A 151 -15.75 -13.32 3.14
N ARG A 152 -16.91 -12.83 2.68
CA ARG A 152 -18.21 -13.48 2.95
C ARG A 152 -18.31 -14.88 2.36
N VAL A 153 -17.87 -15.06 1.12
CA VAL A 153 -17.91 -16.38 0.46
C VAL A 153 -16.95 -17.35 1.17
N LEU A 154 -15.74 -16.91 1.50
CA LEU A 154 -14.76 -17.75 2.20
C LEU A 154 -15.23 -18.12 3.61
N ASP A 155 -15.91 -17.21 4.30
CA ASP A 155 -16.50 -17.45 5.63
C ASP A 155 -17.68 -18.43 5.58
N GLN A 156 -18.37 -18.54 4.44
CA GLN A 156 -19.41 -19.55 4.22
C GLN A 156 -18.85 -20.94 3.88
N GLU A 157 -17.62 -20.99 3.39
CA GLU A 157 -16.98 -22.20 2.86
C GLU A 157 -15.79 -22.68 3.73
N LEU A 158 -15.77 -22.29 5.02
CA LEU A 158 -14.68 -22.61 5.95
C LEU A 158 -14.36 -24.11 6.00
N ASP A 159 -15.38 -24.95 6.22
CA ASP A 159 -15.22 -26.40 6.33
C ASP A 159 -14.75 -27.03 5.01
N ALA A 160 -15.32 -26.57 3.88
CA ALA A 160 -15.02 -27.11 2.55
C ALA A 160 -13.59 -26.80 2.10
N LEU A 161 -13.05 -25.66 2.54
CA LEU A 161 -11.71 -25.18 2.20
C LEU A 161 -10.67 -25.46 3.29
N GLU A 162 -11.05 -26.12 4.38
CA GLU A 162 -10.20 -26.37 5.56
C GLU A 162 -9.59 -25.06 6.13
N ILE A 163 -10.40 -24.01 6.16
CA ILE A 163 -10.08 -22.68 6.71
C ILE A 163 -10.66 -22.61 8.13
N GLU A 164 -9.86 -22.17 9.10
CA GLU A 164 -10.30 -21.93 10.47
C GLU A 164 -10.92 -20.54 10.63
N THR A 165 -10.26 -19.51 10.09
CA THR A 165 -10.76 -18.13 10.14
C THR A 165 -10.41 -17.33 8.89
N VAL A 166 -11.33 -16.45 8.50
CA VAL A 166 -11.11 -15.40 7.51
C VAL A 166 -10.96 -14.08 8.25
N GLN A 167 -9.87 -13.37 8.02
CA GLN A 167 -9.62 -12.05 8.59
C GLN A 167 -9.44 -11.04 7.48
N LYS A 168 -10.02 -9.87 7.67
CA LYS A 168 -9.79 -8.72 6.81
C LYS A 168 -8.68 -7.88 7.41
N GLU A 169 -7.53 -7.87 6.76
CA GLU A 169 -6.38 -7.09 7.21
C GLU A 169 -6.36 -5.74 6.53
N THR A 170 -6.51 -4.71 7.35
CA THR A 170 -6.69 -3.33 6.90
C THR A 170 -5.36 -2.69 6.48
N ILE A 171 -4.25 -3.19 7.04
CA ILE A 171 -2.88 -2.75 6.71
C ILE A 171 -2.02 -4.00 6.60
N HIS A 172 -1.45 -4.25 5.42
CA HIS A 172 -0.45 -5.30 5.29
C HIS A 172 0.84 -4.86 6.00
N PRO A 173 1.40 -5.67 6.91
CA PRO A 173 2.59 -5.28 7.68
C PRO A 173 3.86 -5.10 6.84
N ARG A 174 3.83 -5.51 5.55
CA ARG A 174 4.93 -5.34 4.60
C ARG A 174 4.64 -4.39 3.44
N LYS A 175 3.43 -3.81 3.33
CA LYS A 175 3.13 -2.80 2.31
C LYS A 175 3.36 -1.40 2.89
N SER A 176 3.93 -0.50 2.10
CA SER A 176 4.32 0.85 2.52
C SER A 176 3.17 1.87 2.50
N TYR A 177 2.04 1.55 1.88
CA TYR A 177 0.94 2.51 1.67
C TYR A 177 -0.19 2.37 2.72
N LYS A 178 -0.58 3.50 3.34
CA LYS A 178 -1.72 3.58 4.28
C LYS A 178 -3.09 3.58 3.58
N MET A 179 -4.08 3.05 4.30
CA MET A 179 -5.53 2.81 4.05
C MET A 179 -6.31 3.73 3.09
N ILE A 180 -5.87 4.96 2.86
CA ILE A 180 -6.52 5.85 1.88
C ILE A 180 -6.19 5.50 0.42
N SER A 181 -5.24 4.57 0.21
CA SER A 181 -4.68 4.24 -1.12
C SER A 181 -4.73 2.76 -1.52
N SER A 182 -5.06 1.82 -0.61
CA SER A 182 -5.08 0.37 -0.90
C SER A 182 -6.36 -0.27 -0.40
N CYS A 183 -6.80 -1.31 -1.08
CA CYS A 183 -7.82 -2.22 -0.56
C CYS A 183 -7.26 -3.03 0.61
N ALA A 184 -8.13 -3.49 1.51
CA ALA A 184 -7.73 -4.43 2.55
C ALA A 184 -7.36 -5.80 1.94
N ASP A 185 -6.43 -6.51 2.57
CA ASP A 185 -6.09 -7.87 2.18
C ASP A 185 -7.01 -8.88 2.89
N VAL A 186 -7.27 -10.02 2.24
CA VAL A 186 -7.93 -11.15 2.90
C VAL A 186 -6.87 -12.11 3.41
N LEU A 187 -6.88 -12.36 4.71
CA LEU A 187 -5.99 -13.29 5.38
C LEU A 187 -6.77 -14.52 5.81
N LEU A 188 -6.35 -15.69 5.31
CA LEU A 188 -6.91 -16.98 5.67
C LEU A 188 -5.97 -17.69 6.64
N PHE A 189 -6.54 -18.24 7.71
CA PHE A 189 -5.85 -19.13 8.63
C PHE A 189 -6.39 -20.53 8.46
N SER A 190 -5.50 -21.50 8.30
CA SER A 190 -5.88 -22.91 8.24
C SER A 190 -5.54 -23.62 9.54
N ALA A 191 -6.41 -24.56 9.92
CA ALA A 191 -6.14 -25.52 10.97
C ALA A 191 -5.01 -26.49 10.59
N HIS A 192 -4.73 -26.65 9.29
CA HIS A 192 -3.73 -27.56 8.74
C HIS A 192 -2.74 -26.81 7.86
N ARG A 193 -1.57 -27.39 7.58
CA ARG A 193 -0.56 -26.71 6.76
C ARG A 193 -0.85 -26.98 5.29
N TRP A 194 -1.20 -25.94 4.53
CA TRP A 194 -1.35 -26.01 3.08
C TRP A 194 0.01 -26.06 2.40
N LEU A 195 0.16 -26.94 1.40
CA LEU A 195 1.34 -26.97 0.54
C LEU A 195 1.31 -25.76 -0.39
N MET A 196 2.44 -25.07 -0.52
CA MET A 196 2.51 -23.85 -1.32
C MET A 196 2.86 -24.18 -2.79
N PRO A 197 2.03 -23.76 -3.77
CA PRO A 197 2.40 -23.85 -5.17
C PRO A 197 3.55 -22.89 -5.48
N LYS A 198 4.33 -23.19 -6.52
CA LYS A 198 5.11 -22.15 -7.21
C LYS A 198 4.13 -21.15 -7.83
N PHE A 199 4.58 -19.91 -8.01
CA PHE A 199 3.77 -18.88 -8.66
C PHE A 199 3.20 -19.40 -9.97
N SER A 200 1.88 -19.38 -10.06
CA SER A 200 1.11 -19.74 -11.24
C SER A 200 0.06 -18.66 -11.50
N LEU A 201 -0.29 -18.50 -12.76
CA LEU A 201 -1.43 -17.67 -13.12
C LEU A 201 -2.71 -18.43 -12.80
N VAL A 202 -3.79 -17.72 -12.44
CA VAL A 202 -5.11 -18.33 -12.15
C VAL A 202 -5.63 -19.22 -13.30
N ALA A 203 -5.19 -18.99 -14.54
CA ALA A 203 -5.56 -19.77 -15.71
C ALA A 203 -4.67 -21.01 -15.97
N GLU A 204 -3.57 -21.17 -15.23
CA GLU A 204 -2.71 -22.33 -15.33
C GLU A 204 -3.28 -23.49 -14.52
N THR A 205 -3.32 -24.69 -15.11
CA THR A 205 -3.94 -25.88 -14.51
C THR A 205 -2.93 -26.89 -13.98
N LYS A 206 -1.64 -26.54 -14.02
CA LYS A 206 -0.53 -27.42 -13.63
C LYS A 206 0.25 -26.80 -12.49
N ASP A 207 -0.37 -26.74 -11.32
CA ASP A 207 0.31 -26.26 -10.13
C ASP A 207 1.45 -27.21 -9.74
N VAL A 208 2.64 -26.62 -9.59
CA VAL A 208 3.82 -27.34 -9.12
C VAL A 208 4.05 -26.95 -7.67
N PHE A 209 3.69 -27.84 -6.75
CA PHE A 209 3.85 -27.61 -5.32
C PHE A 209 5.31 -27.73 -4.88
N ASN A 210 5.73 -26.82 -4.01
CA ASN A 210 7.00 -26.92 -3.30
C ASN A 210 6.83 -27.80 -2.04
N GLN A 211 7.92 -28.12 -1.34
CA GLN A 211 7.87 -28.86 -0.07
C GLN A 211 7.59 -27.97 1.17
N LYS A 212 7.37 -26.67 0.99
CA LYS A 212 7.07 -25.74 2.08
C LYS A 212 5.56 -25.70 2.31
N ALA A 213 5.18 -25.59 3.57
CA ALA A 213 3.78 -25.53 3.97
C ALA A 213 3.52 -24.36 4.92
N SER A 214 2.38 -23.69 4.75
CA SER A 214 1.96 -22.52 5.53
C SER A 214 0.58 -22.75 6.13
N ASN A 215 0.33 -22.14 7.29
CA ASN A 215 -1.00 -22.05 7.90
C ASN A 215 -1.68 -20.69 7.63
N LYS A 216 -1.03 -19.82 6.84
CA LYS A 216 -1.54 -18.51 6.46
C LYS A 216 -1.50 -18.36 4.94
N TYR A 217 -2.58 -17.80 4.39
CA TYR A 217 -2.66 -17.47 2.97
C TYR A 217 -3.21 -16.04 2.82
N TRP A 218 -2.52 -15.23 2.02
CA TRP A 218 -2.89 -13.84 1.76
C TRP A 218 -3.51 -13.73 0.37
N ILE A 219 -4.64 -13.03 0.27
CA ILE A 219 -5.26 -12.66 -1.01
C ILE A 219 -5.23 -11.14 -1.09
N ASP A 220 -4.49 -10.66 -2.08
CA ASP A 220 -4.41 -9.24 -2.43
C ASP A 220 -5.28 -8.97 -3.66
N VAL A 221 -6.17 -7.99 -3.56
CA VAL A 221 -7.11 -7.62 -4.64
C VAL A 221 -6.80 -6.22 -5.13
N SER A 222 -5.86 -6.14 -6.07
CA SER A 222 -5.41 -4.90 -6.66
C SER A 222 -5.94 -4.71 -8.10
N PRO A 223 -6.29 -3.49 -8.54
CA PRO A 223 -6.56 -3.19 -9.94
C PRO A 223 -5.31 -3.47 -10.78
N ARG A 224 -5.50 -3.91 -12.02
CA ARG A 224 -4.41 -4.23 -12.96
C ARG A 224 -3.36 -3.10 -13.14
N TRP A 225 -3.71 -1.86 -12.81
CA TRP A 225 -2.86 -0.67 -13.01
C TRP A 225 -2.36 0.00 -11.73
N GLU A 226 -2.66 -0.56 -10.54
CA GLU A 226 -1.87 -0.19 -9.37
C GLU A 226 -0.43 -0.71 -9.58
N ASP A 227 0.55 0.03 -9.04
CA ASP A 227 1.96 -0.38 -9.06
C ASP A 227 2.03 -1.85 -8.65
N TYR A 228 2.56 -2.68 -9.55
CA TYR A 228 2.86 -4.07 -9.25
C TYR A 228 3.93 -4.01 -8.17
N ASP A 229 3.50 -4.06 -6.90
CA ASP A 229 4.38 -3.94 -5.76
C ASP A 229 5.22 -5.22 -5.73
N SER A 230 6.34 -5.18 -6.45
CA SER A 230 7.28 -6.28 -6.61
C SER A 230 8.06 -6.55 -5.32
N HIS A 231 7.53 -6.12 -4.17
CA HIS A 231 7.98 -6.58 -2.88
C HIS A 231 7.93 -8.11 -2.89
N ASP A 232 9.11 -8.65 -2.67
CA ASP A 232 9.45 -10.06 -2.78
C ASP A 232 8.41 -10.93 -2.07
N SER A 233 7.44 -11.45 -2.83
CA SER A 233 6.56 -12.52 -2.37
C SER A 233 7.32 -13.84 -2.24
N GLU A 234 8.60 -13.89 -2.61
CA GLU A 234 9.49 -15.00 -2.23
C GLU A 234 9.84 -14.91 -0.75
N ARG A 235 8.93 -15.37 0.11
CA ARG A 235 9.28 -16.14 1.33
C ARG A 235 8.07 -16.75 2.01
#